data_AF-A0A3C0XKG5-F1
#
_entry.id   AF-A0A3C0XKG5-F1
#
_cell.length_a   1.000
_cell.length_b   1.000
_cell.length_c   1.000
_cell.angle_alpha   90.00
_cell.angle_beta   90.00
_cell.angle_gamma   90.00
#
_symmetry.space_group_name_H-M   'P 1'
#
loop_
_entity.id
_entity.type
_entity.pdbx_description
1 polymer ?
#
loop_
_entity_poly.entity_id
_entity_poly.type
_entity_poly.pdbx_seq_one_letter_code
_entity_poly.pdbx_strand_id
1 'polypeptide(L)'
;APSPPSPGARAGPTTLPGDPRRWPAEPGIPGVVRMLDPYTYRCPAGHPDPCPVCTGAPHLEEILQYEGAHTVAAVILEPVVGTNGIIVPPDGYLQAIREVCDRHGILLIADEVMAGFGRTGKWFGVENWDVVPDILTVAKGINSGYVPLGAMIVRKPIADWVRDKYFAGGLTYSGHPLACASGIASIEAFKEEGVVENSAEMGGVFAEKLRELQEKHPSIGDVRGLGCFWGIELVKNRETREPLVPFNAAGEAFAPVARVSKAALERGLYLMTHWNVIMVCPPLTITRDEIDEGIRILDEVLAIADEYTV
;
A
#
# COMPACT_ATOMS: atom_id res chain seq x y z
N ALA A 1 1.25 3.43 -3.81
CA ALA A 1 1.91 3.39 -5.11
C ALA A 1 3.04 2.36 -5.24
N PRO A 2 3.39 1.49 -4.25
CA PRO A 2 4.08 0.28 -4.71
C PRO A 2 3.79 -1.06 -4.02
N SER A 3 4.14 -2.15 -4.69
CA SER A 3 4.22 -3.53 -4.18
C SER A 3 5.50 -4.16 -4.78
N PRO A 4 6.04 -5.29 -4.28
CA PRO A 4 6.79 -6.19 -5.13
C PRO A 4 5.71 -7.03 -5.85
N PRO A 5 5.38 -6.83 -7.13
CA PRO A 5 5.90 -5.97 -8.20
C PRO A 5 5.10 -4.66 -8.34
N SER A 6 5.66 -3.60 -8.93
CA SER A 6 4.84 -2.46 -9.40
C SER A 6 3.66 -2.97 -10.26
N PRO A 7 2.59 -2.18 -10.49
CA PRO A 7 1.71 -2.53 -11.60
C PRO A 7 2.65 -2.73 -12.81
N GLY A 8 2.60 -3.91 -13.44
CA GLY A 8 3.41 -4.42 -14.56
C GLY A 8 4.84 -3.89 -14.82
N ALA A 9 5.82 -4.78 -15.06
CA ALA A 9 7.13 -4.42 -15.62
C ALA A 9 7.07 -3.97 -17.12
N ARG A 10 6.02 -3.26 -17.51
CA ARG A 10 5.75 -2.74 -18.85
C ARG A 10 5.79 -1.21 -18.81
N ALA A 11 6.14 -0.58 -19.93
CA ALA A 11 6.39 0.87 -20.00
C ALA A 11 5.32 1.75 -19.31
N GLY A 12 4.03 1.47 -19.52
CA GLY A 12 2.96 2.21 -18.85
C GLY A 12 2.97 2.04 -17.34
N PRO A 13 2.74 0.81 -16.84
CA PRO A 13 2.68 0.57 -15.41
C PRO A 13 4.00 0.87 -14.65
N THR A 14 5.18 0.73 -15.26
CA THR A 14 6.47 1.15 -14.66
C THR A 14 6.60 2.68 -14.54
N THR A 15 5.86 3.46 -15.34
CA THR A 15 5.87 4.92 -15.27
C THR A 15 5.02 5.45 -14.11
N LEU A 16 4.00 4.70 -13.66
CA LEU A 16 3.06 5.17 -12.64
C LEU A 16 3.67 5.39 -11.24
N PRO A 17 4.53 4.51 -10.71
CA PRO A 17 5.09 4.67 -9.38
C PRO A 17 5.79 6.02 -9.17
N GLY A 18 5.71 6.52 -7.94
CA GLY A 18 6.35 7.77 -7.51
C GLY A 18 7.75 7.59 -6.92
N ASP A 19 8.33 6.38 -6.99
CA ASP A 19 9.55 6.02 -6.26
C ASP A 19 10.76 5.73 -7.17
N PRO A 20 11.99 5.70 -6.63
CA PRO A 20 13.23 5.51 -7.40
C PRO A 20 13.31 4.24 -8.26
N ARG A 21 12.49 3.21 -8.00
CA ARG A 21 12.49 1.98 -8.80
C ARG A 21 12.06 2.20 -10.25
N ARG A 22 11.43 3.35 -10.56
CA ARG A 22 11.12 3.73 -11.95
C ARG A 22 12.34 4.21 -12.74
N TRP A 23 13.39 4.71 -12.09
CA TRP A 23 14.52 5.38 -12.77
C TRP A 23 15.19 4.54 -13.86
N PRO A 24 15.40 3.22 -13.70
CA PRO A 24 15.97 2.40 -14.78
C PRO A 24 15.11 2.31 -16.05
N ALA A 25 13.83 2.67 -15.96
CA ALA A 25 12.89 2.65 -17.08
C ALA A 25 12.62 4.04 -17.66
N GLU A 26 13.33 5.09 -17.21
CA GLU A 26 13.18 6.43 -17.74
C GLU A 26 13.90 6.60 -19.10
N PRO A 27 13.34 7.42 -20.03
CA PRO A 27 12.09 8.17 -19.90
C PRO A 27 10.84 7.27 -19.97
N GLY A 28 9.90 7.49 -19.03
CA GLY A 28 8.61 6.80 -19.02
C GLY A 28 7.66 7.26 -20.13
N ILE A 29 6.43 6.72 -20.12
CA ILE A 29 5.37 7.19 -21.03
C ILE A 29 4.93 8.62 -20.66
N PRO A 30 4.69 9.51 -21.63
CA PRO A 30 4.11 10.82 -21.33
C PRO A 30 2.68 10.70 -20.82
N GLY A 31 2.19 11.75 -20.13
CA GLY A 31 0.81 11.82 -19.64
C GLY A 31 0.60 11.29 -18.21
N VAL A 32 1.67 11.10 -17.44
CA VAL A 32 1.59 10.72 -16.03
C VAL A 32 2.04 11.89 -15.16
N VAL A 33 1.10 12.47 -14.41
CA VAL A 33 1.35 13.49 -13.39
C VAL A 33 1.24 12.84 -12.01
N ARG A 34 2.12 13.21 -11.08
CA ARG A 34 2.20 12.60 -9.75
C ARG A 34 1.71 13.55 -8.69
N MET A 35 0.78 13.07 -7.89
CA MET A 35 0.32 13.72 -6.67
C MET A 35 1.21 13.32 -5.49
N LEU A 36 1.30 14.18 -4.48
CA LEU A 36 1.98 13.90 -3.22
C LEU A 36 1.18 12.87 -2.43
N ASP A 37 1.91 11.97 -1.77
CA ASP A 37 1.30 10.95 -0.90
C ASP A 37 0.54 11.63 0.27
N PRO A 38 -0.58 11.06 0.73
CA PRO A 38 -1.32 11.54 1.91
C PRO A 38 -0.59 11.20 3.23
N TYR A 39 0.73 11.36 3.25
CA TYR A 39 1.56 10.89 4.35
C TYR A 39 1.68 11.94 5.45
N THR A 40 0.79 11.87 6.45
CA THR A 40 0.74 12.83 7.56
C THR A 40 2.08 12.92 8.28
N TYR A 41 2.66 11.80 8.74
CA TYR A 41 3.92 11.79 9.51
C TYR A 41 5.10 12.47 8.81
N ARG A 42 5.16 12.39 7.47
CA ARG A 42 6.20 13.04 6.62
C ARG A 42 5.64 14.17 5.75
N CYS A 43 4.58 14.85 6.21
CA CYS A 43 3.89 15.84 5.41
C CYS A 43 4.84 16.99 4.98
N PRO A 44 5.02 17.25 3.67
CA PRO A 44 5.93 18.30 3.19
C PRO A 44 5.44 19.71 3.54
N ALA A 45 4.14 19.87 3.85
CA ALA A 45 3.57 21.15 4.26
C ALA A 45 3.81 21.48 5.75
N GLY A 46 4.42 20.59 6.53
CA GLY A 46 4.70 20.84 7.95
C GLY A 46 3.49 20.69 8.88
N HIS A 47 2.45 19.95 8.48
CA HIS A 47 1.22 19.66 9.25
C HIS A 47 0.29 20.87 9.54
N PRO A 48 -0.06 21.70 8.54
CA PRO A 48 -1.10 22.71 8.73
C PRO A 48 -2.46 22.02 8.92
N ASP A 49 -3.39 22.69 9.61
CA ASP A 49 -4.76 22.21 9.80
C ASP A 49 -5.77 23.21 9.20
N PRO A 50 -6.48 22.87 8.11
CA PRO A 50 -6.40 21.61 7.35
C PRO A 50 -5.15 21.53 6.45
N CYS A 51 -4.60 20.32 6.29
CA CYS A 51 -3.45 20.10 5.42
C CYS A 51 -3.87 19.92 3.96
N PRO A 52 -3.45 20.78 3.01
CA PRO A 52 -3.89 20.69 1.61
C PRO A 52 -3.40 19.41 0.90
N VAL A 53 -2.28 18.85 1.35
CA VAL A 53 -1.75 17.58 0.81
C VAL A 53 -2.51 16.39 1.40
N CYS A 54 -2.64 16.34 2.72
CA CYS A 54 -3.23 15.20 3.42
C CYS A 54 -4.77 15.18 3.32
N THR A 55 -5.42 16.29 3.00
CA THR A 55 -6.85 16.31 2.61
C THR A 55 -7.09 15.92 1.16
N GLY A 56 -6.04 15.92 0.32
CA GLY A 56 -6.07 15.46 -1.06
C GLY A 56 -6.70 16.44 -2.05
N ALA A 57 -7.97 16.80 -1.85
CA ALA A 57 -8.72 17.59 -2.83
C ALA A 57 -8.04 18.91 -3.25
N PRO A 58 -7.51 19.75 -2.34
CA PRO A 58 -6.86 21.00 -2.75
C PRO A 58 -5.66 20.77 -3.67
N HIS A 59 -4.83 19.76 -3.38
CA HIS A 59 -3.66 19.47 -4.20
C HIS A 59 -4.04 18.83 -5.55
N LEU A 60 -5.08 17.98 -5.60
CA LEU A 60 -5.59 17.46 -6.86
C LEU A 60 -6.18 18.58 -7.74
N GLU A 61 -6.97 19.49 -7.17
CA GLU A 61 -7.55 20.63 -7.90
C GLU A 61 -6.46 21.55 -8.48
N GLU A 62 -5.38 21.81 -7.73
CA GLU A 62 -4.24 22.57 -8.23
C GLU A 62 -3.59 21.88 -9.46
N ILE A 63 -3.35 20.58 -9.39
CA ILE A 63 -2.84 19.80 -10.53
C ILE A 63 -3.79 19.91 -11.74
N LEU A 64 -5.10 19.78 -11.53
CA LEU A 64 -6.10 19.88 -12.60
C LEU A 64 -6.19 21.27 -13.21
N GLN A 65 -5.86 22.34 -12.48
CA GLN A 65 -5.76 23.70 -13.03
C GLN A 65 -4.59 23.83 -14.00
N TYR A 66 -3.45 23.19 -13.71
CA TYR A 66 -2.27 23.25 -14.57
C TYR A 66 -2.39 22.35 -15.81
N GLU A 67 -2.86 21.12 -15.64
CA GLU A 67 -3.01 20.15 -16.73
C GLU A 67 -4.27 20.41 -17.57
N GLY A 68 -5.25 21.10 -16.98
CA GLY A 68 -6.59 21.27 -17.53
C GLY A 68 -7.42 20.00 -17.37
N ALA A 69 -8.41 19.99 -16.47
CA ALA A 69 -9.21 18.80 -16.12
C ALA A 69 -9.72 17.96 -17.30
N HIS A 70 -10.11 18.60 -18.42
CA HIS A 70 -10.56 17.94 -19.65
C HIS A 70 -9.49 17.08 -20.37
N THR A 71 -8.22 17.20 -20.00
CA THR A 71 -7.11 16.39 -20.54
C THR A 71 -6.81 15.16 -19.66
N VAL A 72 -7.35 15.10 -18.44
CA VAL A 72 -7.05 14.08 -17.45
C VAL A 72 -8.09 12.97 -17.51
N ALA A 73 -7.65 11.74 -17.83
CA ALA A 73 -8.56 10.61 -17.98
C ALA A 73 -8.92 9.92 -16.66
N ALA A 74 -7.96 9.81 -15.74
CA ALA A 74 -8.13 9.06 -14.50
C ALA A 74 -7.18 9.54 -13.40
N VAL A 75 -7.61 9.35 -12.14
CA VAL A 75 -6.75 9.31 -10.95
C VAL A 75 -6.58 7.86 -10.55
N ILE A 76 -5.34 7.42 -10.36
CA ILE A 76 -5.00 6.08 -9.85
C ILE A 76 -4.30 6.21 -8.50
N LEU A 77 -4.77 5.45 -7.51
CA LEU A 77 -4.20 5.42 -6.16
C LEU A 77 -4.31 4.02 -5.55
N GLU A 78 -3.48 3.74 -4.55
CA GLU A 78 -3.71 2.63 -3.64
C GLU A 78 -4.51 3.15 -2.43
N PRO A 79 -5.59 2.48 -1.99
CA PRO A 79 -6.37 2.94 -0.84
C PRO A 79 -5.56 2.99 0.45
N VAL A 80 -4.66 2.01 0.64
CA VAL A 80 -3.55 2.07 1.60
C VAL A 80 -2.29 1.83 0.80
N VAL A 81 -1.38 2.81 0.79
CA VAL A 81 -0.15 2.71 0.01
C VAL A 81 0.78 1.66 0.61
N GLY A 82 1.09 0.59 -0.13
CA GLY A 82 1.90 -0.52 0.37
C GLY A 82 3.39 -0.21 0.49
N THR A 83 4.18 -0.59 -0.50
CA THR A 83 5.65 -0.57 -0.49
C THR A 83 6.28 0.79 -0.20
N ASN A 84 5.62 1.93 -0.38
CA ASN A 84 6.20 3.23 0.03
C ASN A 84 6.14 3.41 1.56
N GLY A 85 5.60 2.42 2.28
CA GLY A 85 5.69 2.31 3.72
C GLY A 85 4.34 2.22 4.41
N ILE A 86 3.36 1.47 3.90
CA ILE A 86 2.05 1.26 4.53
C ILE A 86 1.40 2.60 4.94
N ILE A 87 1.18 3.49 3.99
CA ILE A 87 0.64 4.82 4.26
C ILE A 87 -0.88 4.71 4.25
N VAL A 88 -1.47 4.71 5.44
CA VAL A 88 -2.91 4.82 5.65
C VAL A 88 -3.29 6.28 5.43
N PRO A 89 -4.17 6.60 4.45
CA PRO A 89 -4.63 7.97 4.28
C PRO A 89 -5.44 8.41 5.49
N PRO A 90 -5.43 9.71 5.85
CA PRO A 90 -6.32 10.22 6.88
C PRO A 90 -7.78 10.15 6.42
N ASP A 91 -8.69 10.09 7.39
CA ASP A 91 -10.13 10.07 7.12
C ASP A 91 -10.55 11.31 6.31
N GLY A 92 -11.42 11.09 5.32
CA GLY A 92 -11.89 12.11 4.39
C GLY A 92 -11.04 12.24 3.11
N TYR A 93 -9.79 11.75 3.08
CA TYR A 93 -8.93 11.87 1.90
C TYR A 93 -9.52 11.20 0.66
N LEU A 94 -9.89 9.92 0.74
CA LEU A 94 -10.40 9.19 -0.42
C LEU A 94 -11.75 9.73 -0.91
N GLN A 95 -12.62 10.16 0.02
CA GLN A 95 -13.89 10.80 -0.31
C GLN A 95 -13.65 12.12 -1.05
N ALA A 96 -12.70 12.95 -0.57
CA ALA A 96 -12.36 14.21 -1.21
C ALA A 96 -11.79 14.00 -2.64
N ILE A 97 -10.95 13.00 -2.86
CA ILE A 97 -10.48 12.63 -4.20
C ILE A 97 -11.63 12.18 -5.09
N ARG A 98 -12.54 11.33 -4.59
CA ARG A 98 -13.72 10.87 -5.31
C ARG A 98 -14.60 12.04 -5.74
N GLU A 99 -14.88 12.97 -4.84
CA GLU A 99 -15.69 14.16 -5.13
C GLU A 99 -15.08 15.04 -6.23
N VAL A 100 -13.75 15.25 -6.21
CA VAL A 100 -13.05 15.98 -7.27
C VAL A 100 -13.19 15.25 -8.61
N CYS A 101 -12.97 13.92 -8.61
CA CYS A 101 -13.10 13.11 -9.81
C CYS A 101 -14.53 13.18 -10.41
N ASP A 102 -15.56 13.15 -9.56
CA ASP A 102 -16.96 13.27 -9.98
C ASP A 102 -17.27 14.62 -10.61
N ARG A 103 -16.79 15.73 -10.01
CA ARG A 103 -17.00 17.08 -10.55
C ARG A 103 -16.42 17.28 -11.94
N HIS A 104 -15.28 16.65 -12.21
CA HIS A 104 -14.53 16.83 -13.46
C HIS A 104 -14.74 15.72 -14.48
N GLY A 105 -15.52 14.68 -14.17
CA GLY A 105 -15.74 13.54 -15.06
C GLY A 105 -14.51 12.65 -15.24
N ILE A 106 -13.64 12.61 -14.23
CA ILE A 106 -12.38 11.86 -14.21
C ILE A 106 -12.63 10.50 -13.56
N LEU A 107 -12.08 9.42 -14.12
CA LEU A 107 -12.23 8.08 -13.54
C LEU A 107 -11.38 7.91 -12.28
N LEU A 108 -11.93 7.30 -11.24
CA LEU A 108 -11.15 6.85 -10.09
C LEU A 108 -10.78 5.37 -10.22
N ILE A 109 -9.49 5.09 -10.23
CA ILE A 109 -8.93 3.74 -10.22
C ILE A 109 -8.32 3.47 -8.84
N ALA A 110 -8.87 2.50 -8.12
CA ALA A 110 -8.26 2.01 -6.89
C ALA A 110 -7.43 0.76 -7.17
N ASP A 111 -6.13 0.84 -6.85
CA ASP A 111 -5.21 -0.27 -6.91
C ASP A 111 -5.27 -1.08 -5.61
N GLU A 112 -6.06 -2.15 -5.66
CA GLU A 112 -6.31 -3.10 -4.56
C GLU A 112 -5.35 -4.29 -4.61
N VAL A 113 -4.28 -4.22 -5.42
CA VAL A 113 -3.33 -5.33 -5.56
C VAL A 113 -2.69 -5.75 -4.24
N MET A 114 -2.45 -4.82 -3.31
CA MET A 114 -1.98 -5.13 -1.96
C MET A 114 -3.08 -5.09 -0.91
N ALA A 115 -3.91 -4.04 -0.92
CA ALA A 115 -4.87 -3.77 0.16
C ALA A 115 -6.15 -4.60 0.08
N GLY A 116 -6.44 -5.20 -1.08
CA GLY A 116 -7.63 -6.01 -1.31
C GLY A 116 -7.52 -7.42 -0.74
N PHE A 117 -8.63 -8.13 -0.84
CA PHE A 117 -8.84 -9.49 -0.31
C PHE A 117 -8.43 -9.59 1.15
N GLY A 118 -9.09 -8.83 2.02
CA GLY A 118 -8.97 -9.00 3.47
C GLY A 118 -7.78 -8.33 4.12
N ARG A 119 -6.76 -7.88 3.37
CA ARG A 119 -5.50 -7.37 3.92
C ARG A 119 -5.67 -6.26 4.97
N THR A 120 -6.66 -5.40 4.78
CA THR A 120 -6.98 -4.26 5.67
C THR A 120 -8.11 -4.56 6.67
N GLY A 121 -8.56 -5.81 6.77
CA GLY A 121 -9.74 -6.19 7.57
C GLY A 121 -11.08 -5.97 6.87
N LYS A 122 -11.05 -5.64 5.57
CA LYS A 122 -12.20 -5.53 4.66
C LYS A 122 -11.92 -6.27 3.37
N TRP A 123 -12.95 -6.58 2.57
CA TRP A 123 -12.74 -7.27 1.30
C TRP A 123 -11.90 -6.44 0.34
N PHE A 124 -12.10 -5.12 0.33
CA PHE A 124 -11.29 -4.16 -0.42
C PHE A 124 -10.89 -2.99 0.48
N GLY A 125 -9.67 -2.46 0.30
CA GLY A 125 -9.15 -1.35 1.09
C GLY A 125 -10.03 -0.10 1.03
N VAL A 126 -10.65 0.20 -0.13
CA VAL A 126 -11.57 1.34 -0.28
C VAL A 126 -12.80 1.29 0.64
N GLU A 127 -13.21 0.09 1.08
CA GLU A 127 -14.37 -0.10 1.96
C GLU A 127 -14.15 0.48 3.36
N ASN A 128 -12.90 0.73 3.78
CA ASN A 128 -12.63 1.39 5.06
C ASN A 128 -13.12 2.86 5.09
N TRP A 129 -13.42 3.46 3.93
CA TRP A 129 -13.86 4.84 3.79
C TRP A 129 -15.14 5.00 2.97
N ASP A 130 -15.86 3.90 2.72
CA ASP A 130 -17.11 3.87 1.94
C ASP A 130 -17.00 4.53 0.54
N VAL A 131 -15.83 4.42 -0.10
CA VAL A 131 -15.58 4.97 -1.44
C VAL A 131 -15.78 3.89 -2.50
N VAL A 132 -16.54 4.22 -3.55
CA VAL A 132 -16.74 3.36 -4.72
C VAL A 132 -15.94 3.90 -5.91
N PRO A 133 -14.84 3.25 -6.33
CA PRO A 133 -14.08 3.64 -7.51
C PRO A 133 -14.77 3.17 -8.80
N ASP A 134 -14.35 3.73 -9.93
CA ASP A 134 -14.83 3.34 -11.25
C ASP A 134 -14.19 2.03 -11.73
N ILE A 135 -12.93 1.81 -11.33
CA ILE A 135 -12.12 0.64 -11.67
C ILE A 135 -11.37 0.16 -10.43
N LEU A 136 -11.34 -1.15 -10.20
CA LEU A 136 -10.40 -1.81 -9.29
C LEU A 136 -9.35 -2.57 -10.09
N THR A 137 -8.08 -2.46 -9.68
CA THR A 137 -7.04 -3.40 -10.09
C THR A 137 -6.75 -4.37 -8.96
N VAL A 138 -6.78 -5.67 -9.27
CA VAL A 138 -6.59 -6.74 -8.28
C VAL A 138 -5.60 -7.78 -8.78
N ALA A 139 -4.85 -8.36 -7.86
CA ALA A 139 -3.94 -9.50 -8.06
C ALA A 139 -3.66 -10.13 -6.69
N LYS A 140 -2.48 -10.73 -6.47
CA LYS A 140 -1.97 -11.23 -5.18
C LYS A 140 -3.02 -12.00 -4.37
N GLY A 141 -3.71 -11.31 -3.46
CA GLY A 141 -4.73 -11.86 -2.58
C GLY A 141 -5.91 -12.49 -3.31
N ILE A 142 -6.17 -12.15 -4.58
CA ILE A 142 -7.27 -12.71 -5.39
C ILE A 142 -7.32 -14.23 -5.41
N ASN A 143 -6.16 -14.87 -5.29
CA ASN A 143 -6.05 -16.30 -5.14
C ASN A 143 -4.85 -16.70 -4.29
N SER A 144 -4.50 -15.86 -3.31
CA SER A 144 -3.38 -16.07 -2.36
C SER A 144 -2.03 -16.45 -2.99
N GLY A 145 -1.78 -16.10 -4.25
CA GLY A 145 -0.53 -16.40 -4.96
C GLY A 145 -0.40 -17.84 -5.49
N TYR A 146 -1.46 -18.65 -5.47
CA TYR A 146 -1.43 -20.04 -5.95
C TYR A 146 -1.16 -20.14 -7.47
N VAL A 147 -1.76 -19.25 -8.26
CA VAL A 147 -1.63 -19.21 -9.73
C VAL A 147 -1.53 -17.74 -10.16
N PRO A 148 -0.71 -17.35 -11.14
CA PRO A 148 -0.70 -15.96 -11.63
C PRO A 148 -2.09 -15.54 -12.12
N LEU A 149 -2.73 -14.63 -11.37
CA LEU A 149 -4.03 -14.06 -11.70
C LEU A 149 -4.03 -12.57 -11.34
N GLY A 150 -4.53 -11.76 -12.27
CA GLY A 150 -4.85 -10.37 -12.04
C GLY A 150 -6.11 -10.01 -12.82
N ALA A 151 -6.88 -9.04 -12.32
CA ALA A 151 -8.09 -8.58 -12.97
C ALA A 151 -8.23 -7.06 -12.86
N MET A 152 -8.93 -6.52 -13.85
CA MET A 152 -9.46 -5.16 -13.82
C MET A 152 -10.98 -5.29 -13.70
N ILE A 153 -11.53 -4.83 -12.59
CA ILE A 153 -12.97 -4.86 -12.32
C ILE A 153 -13.50 -3.47 -12.60
N VAL A 154 -14.50 -3.35 -13.47
CA VAL A 154 -15.02 -2.06 -13.90
C VAL A 154 -16.49 -1.91 -13.53
N ARG A 155 -16.93 -0.69 -13.23
CA ARG A 155 -18.35 -0.41 -13.02
C ARG A 155 -19.16 -0.68 -14.29
N LYS A 156 -20.42 -1.05 -14.11
CA LYS A 156 -21.36 -1.37 -15.20
C LYS A 156 -21.42 -0.30 -16.32
N PRO A 157 -21.45 1.01 -16.05
CA PRO A 157 -21.45 2.01 -17.12
C PRO A 157 -20.23 1.93 -18.05
N ILE A 158 -19.03 1.65 -17.51
CA ILE A 158 -17.82 1.46 -18.31
C ILE A 158 -17.93 0.17 -19.13
N ALA A 159 -18.36 -0.93 -18.50
CA ALA A 159 -18.55 -2.21 -19.18
C ALA A 159 -19.54 -2.11 -20.34
N ASP A 160 -20.67 -1.42 -20.14
CA ASP A 160 -21.69 -1.21 -21.16
C ASP A 160 -21.19 -0.27 -22.27
N TRP A 161 -20.41 0.76 -21.91
CA TRP A 161 -19.80 1.64 -22.91
C TRP A 161 -18.83 0.88 -23.82
N VAL A 162 -18.00 -0.03 -23.31
CA VAL A 162 -17.04 -0.79 -24.14
C VAL A 162 -17.67 -1.96 -24.90
N ARG A 163 -18.87 -2.42 -24.52
CA ARG A 163 -19.47 -3.68 -24.97
C ARG A 163 -19.51 -3.86 -26.50
N ASP A 164 -19.90 -2.80 -27.20
CA ASP A 164 -20.09 -2.81 -28.65
C ASP A 164 -18.88 -2.23 -29.41
N LYS A 165 -17.75 -2.03 -28.72
CA LYS A 165 -16.52 -1.48 -29.29
C LYS A 165 -15.49 -2.59 -29.49
N TYR A 166 -14.82 -2.57 -30.64
CA TYR A 166 -13.66 -3.43 -30.85
C TYR A 166 -12.53 -3.02 -29.91
N PHE A 167 -12.20 -3.90 -28.96
CA PHE A 167 -11.07 -3.70 -28.06
C PHE A 167 -9.82 -4.36 -28.64
N ALA A 168 -8.92 -3.54 -29.20
CA ALA A 168 -7.65 -3.99 -29.78
C ALA A 168 -6.60 -4.34 -28.70
N GLY A 169 -6.98 -5.16 -27.73
CA GLY A 169 -6.13 -5.57 -26.61
C GLY A 169 -6.52 -6.96 -26.10
N GLY A 170 -5.53 -7.82 -25.87
CA GLY A 170 -5.75 -9.16 -25.38
C GLY A 170 -4.45 -9.79 -24.88
N LEU A 171 -4.57 -10.70 -23.92
CA LEU A 171 -3.48 -11.53 -23.43
C LEU A 171 -3.84 -12.99 -23.76
N THR A 172 -2.87 -13.78 -24.22
CA THR A 172 -3.09 -15.21 -24.55
C THR A 172 -3.71 -16.00 -23.39
N TYR A 173 -3.34 -15.65 -22.15
CA TYR A 173 -3.83 -16.28 -20.94
C TYR A 173 -4.94 -15.49 -20.23
N SER A 174 -5.56 -14.52 -20.90
CA SER A 174 -6.73 -13.83 -20.35
C SER A 174 -7.86 -14.84 -20.09
N GLY A 175 -8.40 -14.85 -18.88
CA GLY A 175 -9.44 -15.81 -18.48
C GLY A 175 -8.95 -17.26 -18.38
N HIS A 176 -7.67 -17.49 -18.06
CA HIS A 176 -7.11 -18.85 -17.94
C HIS A 176 -7.92 -19.70 -16.93
N PRO A 177 -8.54 -20.82 -17.35
CA PRO A 177 -9.48 -21.56 -16.51
C PRO A 177 -8.93 -21.99 -15.14
N LEU A 178 -7.67 -22.46 -15.10
CA LEU A 178 -7.02 -22.85 -13.84
C LEU A 178 -6.84 -21.66 -12.87
N ALA A 179 -6.49 -20.49 -13.40
CA ALA A 179 -6.29 -19.30 -12.58
C ALA A 179 -7.65 -18.82 -12.03
N CYS A 180 -8.69 -18.79 -12.88
CA CYS A 180 -10.05 -18.47 -12.46
C CYS A 180 -10.60 -19.46 -11.42
N ALA A 181 -10.40 -20.77 -11.61
CA ALA A 181 -10.82 -21.79 -10.65
C ALA A 181 -10.14 -21.60 -9.28
N SER A 182 -8.82 -21.33 -9.29
CA SER A 182 -8.08 -21.00 -8.07
C SER A 182 -8.59 -19.73 -7.38
N GLY A 183 -9.00 -18.70 -8.13
CA GLY A 183 -9.62 -17.50 -7.58
C GLY A 183 -10.98 -17.78 -6.92
N ILE A 184 -11.84 -18.60 -7.55
CA ILE A 184 -13.13 -19.01 -6.96
C ILE A 184 -12.88 -19.75 -5.64
N ALA A 185 -12.03 -20.77 -5.66
CA ALA A 185 -11.72 -21.57 -4.48
C ALA A 185 -11.12 -20.74 -3.34
N SER A 186 -10.27 -19.76 -3.66
CA SER A 186 -9.72 -18.84 -2.65
C SER A 186 -10.79 -17.96 -2.02
N ILE A 187 -11.72 -17.41 -2.82
CA ILE A 187 -12.81 -16.57 -2.30
C ILE A 187 -13.78 -17.41 -1.43
N GLU A 188 -14.05 -18.65 -1.83
CA GLU A 188 -14.86 -19.59 -1.03
C GLU A 188 -14.20 -19.89 0.31
N ALA A 189 -12.92 -20.27 0.31
CA ALA A 189 -12.15 -20.49 1.54
C ALA A 189 -12.13 -19.25 2.46
N PHE A 190 -11.96 -18.05 1.88
CA PHE A 190 -11.99 -16.81 2.66
C PHE A 190 -13.31 -16.61 3.41
N LYS A 191 -14.44 -16.99 2.80
CA LYS A 191 -15.77 -16.89 3.40
C LYS A 191 -16.03 -18.00 4.42
N GLU A 192 -15.63 -19.23 4.11
CA GLU A 192 -15.87 -20.40 4.95
C GLU A 192 -15.02 -20.37 6.23
N GLU A 193 -13.77 -19.90 6.12
CA GLU A 193 -12.82 -19.87 7.22
C GLU A 193 -12.78 -18.52 7.96
N GLY A 194 -13.56 -17.51 7.52
CA GLY A 194 -13.62 -16.20 8.16
C GLY A 194 -12.30 -15.42 8.08
N VAL A 195 -11.60 -15.48 6.94
CA VAL A 195 -10.23 -14.95 6.78
C VAL A 195 -10.20 -13.42 6.88
N VAL A 196 -11.21 -12.74 6.34
CA VAL A 196 -11.29 -11.27 6.38
C VAL A 196 -11.56 -10.81 7.81
N GLU A 197 -12.45 -11.51 8.50
CA GLU A 197 -12.81 -11.30 9.90
C GLU A 197 -11.59 -11.52 10.81
N ASN A 198 -10.84 -12.60 10.61
CA ASN A 198 -9.60 -12.83 11.34
C ASN A 198 -8.59 -11.71 11.11
N SER A 199 -8.44 -11.22 9.86
CA SER A 199 -7.55 -10.08 9.61
C SER A 199 -7.98 -8.82 10.35
N ALA A 200 -9.28 -8.57 10.49
CA ALA A 200 -9.79 -7.43 11.25
C ALA A 200 -9.51 -7.60 12.76
N GLU A 201 -9.74 -8.79 13.30
CA GLU A 201 -9.49 -9.12 14.71
C GLU A 201 -8.00 -9.01 15.06
N MET A 202 -7.14 -9.68 14.28
CA MET A 202 -5.68 -9.65 14.47
C MET A 202 -5.12 -8.24 14.25
N GLY A 203 -5.78 -7.41 13.44
CA GLY A 203 -5.41 -6.00 13.30
C GLY A 203 -5.51 -5.21 14.60
N GLY A 204 -6.48 -5.54 15.48
CA GLY A 204 -6.56 -4.97 16.82
C GLY A 204 -5.37 -5.38 17.69
N VAL A 205 -4.98 -6.67 17.62
CA VAL A 205 -3.81 -7.20 18.35
C VAL A 205 -2.51 -6.56 17.88
N PHE A 206 -2.32 -6.42 16.56
CA PHE A 206 -1.16 -5.70 16.00
C PHE A 206 -1.14 -4.24 16.44
N ALA A 207 -2.28 -3.55 16.41
CA ALA A 207 -2.36 -2.15 16.81
C ALA A 207 -1.90 -1.94 18.27
N GLU A 208 -2.32 -2.81 19.19
CA GLU A 208 -1.89 -2.78 20.59
C GLU A 208 -0.38 -3.03 20.69
N LYS A 209 0.10 -4.17 20.20
CA LYS A 209 1.48 -4.62 20.40
C LYS A 209 2.52 -3.75 19.71
N LEU A 210 2.23 -3.28 18.50
CA LEU A 210 3.16 -2.41 17.77
C LEU A 210 3.25 -1.02 18.41
N ARG A 211 2.19 -0.53 19.05
CA ARG A 211 2.24 0.71 19.85
C ARG A 211 3.04 0.52 21.13
N GLU A 212 2.94 -0.63 21.79
CA GLU A 212 3.81 -0.95 22.93
C GLU A 212 5.29 -0.96 22.52
N LEU A 213 5.62 -1.54 21.37
CA LEU A 213 6.98 -1.46 20.82
C LEU A 213 7.39 -0.02 20.51
N GLN A 214 6.48 0.78 19.95
CA GLN A 214 6.70 2.21 19.73
C GLN A 214 6.95 2.96 21.04
N GLU A 215 6.36 2.59 22.17
CA GLU A 215 6.70 3.24 23.44
C GLU A 215 8.09 2.83 23.93
N LYS A 216 8.45 1.55 23.73
CA LYS A 216 9.69 0.95 24.24
C LYS A 216 10.95 1.34 23.47
N HIS A 217 10.90 1.38 22.13
CA HIS A 217 12.09 1.49 21.28
C HIS A 217 12.26 2.89 20.70
N PRO A 218 13.19 3.74 21.18
CA PRO A 218 13.36 5.11 20.70
C PRO A 218 13.53 5.22 19.18
N SER A 219 14.02 4.16 18.52
CA SER A 219 14.19 4.12 17.07
C SER A 219 12.87 4.05 16.30
N ILE A 220 11.74 3.70 16.91
CA ILE A 220 10.43 3.72 16.24
C ILE A 220 9.87 5.15 16.29
N GLY A 221 9.71 5.76 15.12
CA GLY A 221 9.10 7.07 14.96
C GLY A 221 7.59 7.03 14.74
N ASP A 222 7.14 6.08 13.92
CA ASP A 222 5.73 5.93 13.56
C ASP A 222 5.32 4.46 13.39
N VAL A 223 4.11 4.15 13.82
CA VAL A 223 3.45 2.84 13.64
C VAL A 223 2.07 3.10 13.06
N ARG A 224 1.80 2.50 11.90
CA ARG A 224 0.57 2.71 11.14
C ARG A 224 0.15 1.46 10.39
N GLY A 225 -1.16 1.29 10.23
CA GLY A 225 -1.70 0.12 9.54
C GLY A 225 -3.17 -0.11 9.81
N LEU A 226 -3.73 -1.06 9.07
CA LEU A 226 -5.10 -1.57 9.20
C LEU A 226 -5.08 -3.09 8.96
N GLY A 227 -5.96 -3.84 9.63
CA GLY A 227 -6.02 -5.30 9.51
C GLY A 227 -4.64 -5.94 9.73
N CYS A 228 -4.21 -6.80 8.80
CA CYS A 228 -2.87 -7.41 8.81
C CYS A 228 -1.88 -6.66 7.91
N PHE A 229 -1.95 -5.33 7.85
CA PHE A 229 -1.10 -4.51 6.99
C PHE A 229 -0.48 -3.35 7.76
N TRP A 230 0.74 -3.55 8.29
CA TRP A 230 1.38 -2.61 9.21
C TRP A 230 2.77 -2.20 8.77
N GLY A 231 3.10 -0.93 8.99
CA GLY A 231 4.42 -0.35 8.80
C GLY A 231 4.96 0.20 10.12
N ILE A 232 6.23 -0.08 10.39
CA ILE A 232 7.01 0.48 11.51
C ILE A 232 8.12 1.31 10.90
N GLU A 233 8.07 2.63 11.07
CA GLU A 233 9.10 3.52 10.55
C GLU A 233 10.18 3.82 11.58
N LEU A 234 11.43 3.55 11.19
CA LEU A 234 12.61 3.77 11.99
C LEU A 234 13.20 5.18 11.76
N VAL A 235 13.56 5.84 12.86
CA VAL A 235 14.14 7.18 12.93
C VAL A 235 15.34 7.20 13.86
N LYS A 236 16.24 8.16 13.65
CA LYS A 236 17.29 8.46 14.64
C LYS A 236 16.75 9.25 15.82
N ASN A 237 15.78 10.13 15.56
CA ASN A 237 15.20 11.01 16.57
C ASN A 237 13.72 11.23 16.28
N ARG A 238 12.88 11.09 17.31
CA ARG A 238 11.41 11.19 17.19
C ARG A 238 10.91 12.62 17.03
N GLU A 239 11.61 13.59 17.60
CA GLU A 239 11.22 14.99 17.52
C GLU A 239 11.48 15.54 16.12
N THR A 240 12.70 15.29 15.59
CA THR A 240 13.08 15.75 14.25
C THR A 240 12.55 14.85 13.14
N ARG A 241 12.20 13.60 13.47
CA ARG A 241 11.76 12.54 12.54
C ARG A 241 12.81 12.22 11.48
N GLU A 242 14.08 12.48 11.79
CA GLU A 242 15.21 12.14 10.92
C GLU A 242 15.22 10.62 10.67
N PRO A 243 15.13 10.17 9.41
CA PRO A 243 15.14 8.73 9.10
C PRO A 243 16.41 8.04 9.62
N LEU A 244 16.30 6.79 10.08
CA LEU A 244 17.43 6.02 10.62
C LEU A 244 18.61 5.95 9.63
N VAL A 245 18.30 5.71 8.35
CA VAL A 245 19.24 5.72 7.23
C VAL A 245 18.80 6.73 6.16
N PRO A 246 19.73 7.27 5.35
CA PRO A 246 19.39 8.18 4.25
C PRO A 246 18.37 7.58 3.26
N PHE A 247 17.63 8.45 2.58
CA PHE A 247 16.69 8.02 1.54
C PHE A 247 17.41 7.18 0.47
N ASN A 248 16.83 6.02 0.14
CA ASN A 248 17.39 5.09 -0.83
C ASN A 248 18.83 4.62 -0.52
N ALA A 249 19.18 4.55 0.77
CA ALA A 249 20.47 4.02 1.21
C ALA A 249 20.73 2.60 0.69
N ALA A 250 21.99 2.33 0.33
CA ALA A 250 22.49 1.04 -0.09
C ALA A 250 23.87 0.78 0.52
N GLY A 251 24.32 -0.48 0.51
CA GLY A 251 25.62 -0.87 1.06
C GLY A 251 25.74 -0.50 2.53
N GLU A 252 26.85 0.13 2.90
CA GLU A 252 27.17 0.51 4.29
C GLU A 252 26.15 1.47 4.90
N ALA A 253 25.60 2.41 4.11
CA ALA A 253 24.58 3.35 4.59
C ALA A 253 23.27 2.66 4.99
N PHE A 254 23.00 1.45 4.48
CA PHE A 254 21.83 0.65 4.82
C PHE A 254 22.11 -0.35 5.97
N ALA A 255 23.35 -0.42 6.46
CA ALA A 255 23.76 -1.40 7.47
C ALA A 255 22.89 -1.42 8.75
N PRO A 256 22.43 -0.29 9.32
CA PRO A 256 21.58 -0.32 10.51
C PRO A 256 20.31 -1.17 10.33
N VAL A 257 19.57 -0.95 9.25
CA VAL A 257 18.35 -1.70 8.94
C VAL A 257 18.68 -3.14 8.54
N ALA A 258 19.75 -3.35 7.75
CA ALA A 258 20.18 -4.69 7.36
C ALA A 258 20.57 -5.56 8.57
N ARG A 259 21.18 -4.98 9.62
CA ARG A 259 21.50 -5.70 10.87
C ARG A 259 20.24 -6.17 11.58
N VAL A 260 19.21 -5.33 11.67
CA VAL A 260 17.90 -5.70 12.25
C VAL A 260 17.28 -6.86 11.46
N SER A 261 17.16 -6.73 10.14
CA SER A 261 16.56 -7.78 9.30
C SER A 261 17.33 -9.10 9.37
N LYS A 262 18.66 -9.05 9.41
CA LYS A 262 19.51 -10.24 9.56
C LYS A 262 19.30 -10.89 10.93
N ALA A 263 19.31 -10.11 12.01
CA ALA A 263 19.12 -10.62 13.36
C ALA A 263 17.71 -11.21 13.57
N ALA A 264 16.70 -10.66 12.91
CA ALA A 264 15.34 -11.20 12.89
C ALA A 264 15.31 -12.57 12.17
N LEU A 265 15.93 -12.64 10.98
CA LEU A 265 15.98 -13.87 10.19
C LEU A 265 16.70 -15.00 10.93
N GLU A 266 17.82 -14.70 11.60
CA GLU A 266 18.57 -15.66 12.43
C GLU A 266 17.74 -16.20 13.61
N ARG A 267 16.71 -15.46 14.03
CA ARG A 267 15.74 -15.87 15.08
C ARG A 267 14.47 -16.49 14.51
N GLY A 268 14.38 -16.68 13.19
CA GLY A 268 13.21 -17.28 12.53
C GLY A 268 12.13 -16.29 12.08
N LEU A 269 12.34 -14.97 12.23
CA LEU A 269 11.40 -13.95 11.77
C LEU A 269 11.85 -13.33 10.44
N TYR A 270 11.10 -13.57 9.38
CA TYR A 270 11.34 -12.92 8.09
C TYR A 270 10.70 -11.53 8.06
N LEU A 271 11.53 -10.50 7.95
CA LEU A 271 11.09 -9.11 7.80
C LEU A 271 11.27 -8.64 6.36
N MET A 272 10.24 -7.97 5.83
CA MET A 272 10.39 -7.16 4.63
C MET A 272 10.68 -5.72 5.04
N THR A 273 11.86 -5.23 4.69
CA THR A 273 12.25 -3.84 4.96
C THR A 273 12.34 -3.05 3.66
N HIS A 274 11.72 -1.87 3.64
CA HIS A 274 11.87 -0.90 2.57
C HIS A 274 12.38 0.42 3.13
N TRP A 275 13.65 0.72 2.86
CA TRP A 275 14.37 1.83 3.46
C TRP A 275 14.28 1.80 4.99
N ASN A 276 13.58 2.74 5.60
CA ASN A 276 13.41 2.85 7.04
C ASN A 276 12.14 2.19 7.56
N VAL A 277 11.37 1.50 6.71
CA VAL A 277 10.09 0.90 7.10
C VAL A 277 10.21 -0.62 7.16
N ILE A 278 9.93 -1.20 8.34
CA ILE A 278 9.66 -2.63 8.49
C ILE A 278 8.18 -2.86 8.17
N MET A 279 7.89 -3.72 7.20
CA MET A 279 6.53 -4.08 6.82
C MET A 279 6.12 -5.39 7.47
N VAL A 280 5.08 -5.34 8.29
CA VAL A 280 4.47 -6.48 8.98
C VAL A 280 3.20 -6.87 8.22
N CYS A 281 3.34 -7.87 7.35
CA CYS A 281 2.30 -8.31 6.40
C CYS A 281 2.14 -9.84 6.42
N PRO A 282 1.77 -10.46 7.55
CA PRO A 282 1.68 -11.92 7.67
C PRO A 282 0.57 -12.53 6.78
N PRO A 283 0.51 -13.86 6.63
CA PRO A 283 -0.71 -14.53 6.15
C PRO A 283 -1.93 -14.09 6.95
N LEU A 284 -3.10 -14.04 6.32
CA LEU A 284 -4.34 -13.59 6.98
C LEU A 284 -4.92 -14.64 7.94
N THR A 285 -4.37 -15.85 7.92
CA THR A 285 -4.65 -16.93 8.87
C THR A 285 -3.78 -16.87 10.12
N ILE A 286 -2.97 -15.82 10.30
CA ILE A 286 -2.07 -15.69 11.46
C ILE A 286 -2.87 -15.74 12.76
N THR A 287 -2.31 -16.43 13.74
CA THR A 287 -2.88 -16.59 15.08
C THR A 287 -2.26 -15.61 16.07
N ARG A 288 -2.95 -15.37 17.19
CA ARG A 288 -2.43 -14.52 18.27
C ARG A 288 -1.09 -15.01 18.81
N ASP A 289 -0.89 -16.32 18.93
CA ASP A 289 0.34 -16.90 19.45
C ASP A 289 1.53 -16.65 18.50
N GLU A 290 1.31 -16.76 17.18
CA GLU A 290 2.31 -16.42 16.17
C GLU A 290 2.63 -14.92 16.15
N ILE A 291 1.62 -14.07 16.39
CA ILE A 291 1.85 -12.62 16.58
C ILE A 291 2.70 -12.38 17.82
N ASP A 292 2.38 -13.03 18.94
CA ASP A 292 3.13 -12.89 20.20
C ASP A 292 4.60 -13.32 20.02
N GLU A 293 4.84 -14.43 19.32
CA GLU A 293 6.19 -14.88 18.99
C GLU A 293 6.94 -13.87 18.10
N GLY A 294 6.30 -13.41 17.03
CA GLY A 294 6.89 -12.45 16.10
C GLY A 294 7.21 -11.10 16.78
N ILE A 295 6.31 -10.60 17.62
CA ILE A 295 6.48 -9.36 18.38
C ILE A 295 7.62 -9.49 19.38
N ARG A 296 7.76 -10.63 20.08
CA ARG A 296 8.88 -10.88 20.99
C ARG A 296 10.22 -10.84 20.26
N ILE A 297 10.32 -11.50 19.10
CA ILE A 297 11.55 -11.46 18.29
C ILE A 297 11.82 -10.04 17.81
N LEU A 298 10.78 -9.34 17.36
CA LEU A 298 10.89 -7.97 16.85
C LEU A 298 11.39 -7.00 17.93
N ASP A 299 10.84 -7.08 19.14
CA ASP A 299 11.31 -6.34 20.33
C ASP A 299 12.83 -6.53 20.54
N GLU A 300 13.28 -7.78 20.61
CA GLU A 300 14.70 -8.08 20.83
C GLU A 300 15.62 -7.49 19.76
N VAL A 301 15.23 -7.53 18.49
CA VAL A 301 16.08 -7.07 17.38
C VAL A 301 16.01 -5.56 17.15
N LEU A 302 14.94 -4.90 17.57
CA LEU A 302 14.80 -3.44 17.49
C LEU A 302 15.79 -2.71 18.41
N ALA A 303 16.27 -3.37 19.47
CA ALA A 303 17.38 -2.86 20.28
C ALA A 303 18.64 -2.53 19.44
N ILE A 304 18.84 -3.20 18.30
CA ILE A 304 19.94 -2.89 17.37
C ILE A 304 19.71 -1.53 16.68
N ALA A 305 18.47 -1.21 16.31
CA ALA A 305 18.15 0.09 15.72
C ALA A 305 18.28 1.22 16.76
N ASP A 306 17.97 0.93 18.02
CA ASP A 306 18.10 1.88 19.12
C ASP A 306 19.55 2.36 19.34
N GLU A 307 20.55 1.53 19.01
CA GLU A 307 21.98 1.91 19.04
C GLU A 307 22.30 3.15 18.18
N TYR A 308 21.44 3.48 17.21
CA TYR A 308 21.63 4.56 16.24
C TYR A 308 20.77 5.80 16.53
N THR A 309 20.08 5.82 17.68
CA THR A 309 19.23 6.95 18.08
C THR A 309 20.01 8.04 18.81
N VAL A 310 19.49 9.28 18.77
CA VAL A 310 20.09 10.47 19.39
C VAL A 310 19.09 11.29 20.18
#